data_AF-A0AAE3DB16-F1
#
_entry.id   AF-A0AAE3DB16-F1
#
_cell.length_a   1.000
_cell.length_b   1.000
_cell.length_c   1.000
_cell.angle_alpha   90.00
_cell.angle_beta   90.00
_cell.angle_gamma   90.00
#
_symmetry.space_group_name_H-M   'P 1'
#
loop_
_entity.id
_entity.type
_entity.pdbx_description
1 polymer ?
#
loop_
_entity_poly.entity_id
_entity_poly.type
_entity_poly.pdbx_seq_one_letter_code
_entity_poly.pdbx_strand_id
1 'polypeptide(L)'
;MDQCTHEVRAECWKKIIQACGQRPAGQSAKSWMDENGISEQSYYHWQRRFRKQAYEEMKENTSVPAVTEKTELTFVEIPCHTSERTNTHMASDKLVATIRTATLQIDISNEISDALLTRIIREVSHA
;
A
#
# COMPACT_ATOMS: atom_id res chain seq x y z
N MET A 1 -7.87 -22.76 37.31
CA MET A 1 -7.32 -23.12 35.99
C MET A 1 -5.99 -22.42 35.91
N ASP A 2 -4.91 -23.19 35.97
CA ASP A 2 -3.58 -22.72 36.38
C ASP A 2 -2.96 -21.76 35.37
N GLN A 3 -2.32 -20.70 35.87
CA GLN A 3 -1.63 -19.66 35.11
C GLN A 3 -0.71 -20.24 34.00
N CYS A 4 -0.08 -21.39 34.27
CA CYS A 4 0.75 -22.14 33.34
C CYS A 4 0.00 -22.54 32.04
N THR A 5 -1.28 -22.91 32.13
CA THR A 5 -2.10 -23.24 30.95
C THR A 5 -2.43 -22.02 30.09
N HIS A 6 -2.53 -20.83 30.72
CA HIS A 6 -2.81 -19.59 30.02
C HIS A 6 -1.60 -19.08 29.22
N GLU A 7 -0.40 -19.20 29.78
CA GLU A 7 0.85 -18.83 29.11
C GLU A 7 1.16 -19.74 27.93
N VAL A 8 1.08 -21.06 28.12
CA VAL A 8 1.27 -22.04 27.03
C VAL A 8 0.27 -21.79 25.89
N ARG A 9 -0.98 -21.48 26.22
CA ARG A 9 -2.00 -21.17 25.21
C ARG A 9 -1.68 -19.85 24.49
N ALA A 10 -1.21 -18.82 25.21
CA ALA A 10 -0.81 -17.56 24.61
C ALA A 10 0.37 -17.74 23.64
N GLU A 11 1.39 -18.52 24.00
CA GLU A 11 2.50 -18.83 23.10
C GLU A 11 2.05 -19.58 21.84
N CYS A 12 1.13 -20.53 21.99
CA CYS A 12 0.53 -21.23 20.85
C CYS A 12 -0.17 -20.25 19.89
N TRP A 13 -0.97 -19.32 20.43
CA TRP A 13 -1.64 -18.31 19.61
C TRP A 13 -0.70 -17.30 18.97
N LYS A 14 0.43 -16.96 19.62
CA LYS A 14 1.48 -16.14 18.98
C LYS A 14 2.03 -16.83 17.72
N LYS A 15 2.32 -18.14 17.79
CA LYS A 15 2.78 -18.93 16.63
C LYS A 15 1.75 -18.94 15.51
N ILE A 16 0.47 -19.12 15.85
CA ILE A 16 -0.63 -19.09 14.88
C ILE A 16 -0.72 -17.73 14.16
N ILE A 17 -0.66 -16.62 14.91
CA ILE A 17 -0.74 -15.28 14.33
C ILE A 17 0.46 -14.98 13.45
N GLN A 18 1.66 -15.40 13.87
CA GLN A 18 2.88 -15.27 13.07
C GLN A 18 2.77 -16.08 11.76
N ALA A 19 2.31 -17.32 11.83
CA ALA A 19 2.13 -18.18 10.66
C ALA A 19 1.10 -17.60 9.67
N CYS A 20 -0.01 -17.05 10.17
CA CYS A 20 -0.99 -16.34 9.34
C CYS A 20 -0.35 -15.11 8.65
N GLY A 21 0.59 -14.44 9.29
CA GLY A 21 1.36 -13.34 8.71
C GLY A 21 2.31 -13.75 7.59
N GLN A 22 2.72 -15.03 7.55
CA GLN A 22 3.62 -15.61 6.54
C GLN A 22 2.88 -16.37 5.43
N ARG A 23 1.55 -16.19 5.32
CA ARG A 23 0.74 -16.84 4.29
C ARG A 23 1.16 -16.38 2.87
N PRO A 24 1.02 -17.25 1.85
CA PRO A 24 1.27 -16.90 0.44
C PRO A 24 0.60 -15.60 -0.01
N ALA A 25 1.28 -14.87 -0.89
CA ALA A 25 0.73 -13.67 -1.50
C ALA A 25 -0.57 -14.00 -2.26
N GLY A 26 -1.63 -13.22 -2.03
CA GLY A 26 -2.96 -13.46 -2.58
C GLY A 26 -3.87 -14.33 -1.71
N GLN A 27 -3.36 -15.02 -0.69
CA GLN A 27 -4.20 -15.74 0.26
C GLN A 27 -4.79 -14.78 1.30
N SER A 28 -6.11 -14.84 1.51
CA SER A 28 -6.76 -14.08 2.58
C SER A 28 -6.49 -14.73 3.94
N ALA A 29 -6.47 -13.92 5.00
CA ALA A 29 -6.33 -14.46 6.36
C ALA A 29 -7.46 -15.43 6.72
N LYS A 30 -8.67 -15.19 6.18
CA LYS A 30 -9.83 -16.06 6.34
C LYS A 30 -9.61 -17.44 5.72
N SER A 31 -9.18 -17.51 4.45
CA SER A 31 -8.87 -18.78 3.78
C SER A 31 -7.80 -19.55 4.54
N TRP A 32 -6.74 -18.87 4.98
CA TRP A 32 -5.67 -19.50 5.74
C TRP A 32 -6.18 -20.07 7.08
N MET A 33 -7.06 -19.36 7.79
CA MET A 33 -7.66 -19.86 9.02
C MET A 33 -8.54 -21.09 8.77
N ASP A 34 -9.36 -21.08 7.72
CA ASP A 34 -10.23 -22.20 7.36
C ASP A 34 -9.40 -23.46 7.03
N GLU A 35 -8.32 -23.33 6.26
CA GLU A 35 -7.39 -24.41 5.91
C GLU A 35 -6.66 -25.00 7.13
N ASN A 36 -6.39 -24.18 8.14
CA ASN A 36 -5.68 -24.58 9.36
C ASN A 36 -6.62 -24.97 10.50
N GLY A 37 -7.95 -25.02 10.26
CA GLY A 37 -8.94 -25.37 11.28
C GLY A 37 -9.04 -24.36 12.42
N ILE A 38 -8.73 -23.09 12.16
CA ILE A 38 -8.69 -22.02 13.16
C ILE A 38 -10.02 -21.26 13.13
N SER A 39 -10.66 -21.14 14.29
CA SER A 39 -11.83 -20.28 14.44
C SER A 39 -11.47 -18.80 14.28
N GLU A 40 -12.13 -18.10 13.35
CA GLU A 40 -11.98 -16.66 13.15
C GLU A 40 -12.18 -15.86 14.46
N GLN A 41 -13.19 -16.22 15.25
CA GLN A 41 -13.50 -15.53 16.51
C GLN A 41 -12.32 -15.63 17.49
N SER A 42 -11.76 -16.83 17.63
CA SER A 42 -10.61 -17.05 18.51
C SER A 42 -9.38 -16.30 17.99
N TYR A 43 -9.14 -16.34 16.69
CA TYR A 43 -8.02 -15.63 16.07
C TYR A 43 -8.08 -14.12 16.34
N TYR A 44 -9.18 -13.47 16.01
CA TYR A 44 -9.31 -12.02 16.21
C TYR A 44 -9.34 -11.63 17.68
N HIS A 45 -9.90 -12.48 18.55
CA HIS A 45 -9.83 -12.29 19.99
C HIS A 45 -8.38 -12.25 20.48
N TRP A 46 -7.56 -13.25 20.12
CA TRP A 46 -6.16 -13.32 20.53
C TRP A 46 -5.31 -12.23 19.88
N GLN A 47 -5.55 -11.93 18.59
CA GLN A 47 -4.86 -10.84 17.90
C GLN A 47 -5.11 -9.50 18.58
N ARG A 48 -6.37 -9.21 18.96
CA ARG A 48 -6.72 -8.00 19.70
C ARG A 48 -6.06 -7.98 21.07
N ARG A 49 -6.02 -9.11 21.78
CA ARG A 49 -5.36 -9.22 23.09
C ARG A 49 -3.87 -8.89 23.01
N PHE A 50 -3.13 -9.46 22.05
CA PHE A 50 -1.70 -9.16 21.90
C PHE A 50 -1.43 -7.72 21.46
N ARG A 51 -2.27 -7.14 20.59
CA ARG A 51 -2.15 -5.72 20.23
C ARG A 51 -2.32 -4.80 21.44
N LYS A 52 -3.29 -5.10 22.31
CA LYS A 52 -3.49 -4.35 23.56
C LYS A 52 -2.30 -4.50 24.50
N GLN A 53 -1.80 -5.73 24.66
CA GLN A 53 -0.64 -5.99 25.50
C GLN A 53 0.59 -5.21 25.02
N ALA A 54 0.91 -5.26 23.72
CA ALA A 54 2.03 -4.50 23.16
C ALA A 54 1.84 -2.98 23.32
N TYR A 55 0.60 -2.48 23.24
CA TYR A 55 0.31 -1.06 23.47
C TYR A 55 0.54 -0.64 24.94
N GLU A 56 0.06 -1.42 25.90
CA GLU A 56 0.30 -1.13 27.32
C GLU A 56 1.79 -1.28 27.67
N GLU A 57 2.48 -2.30 27.16
CA GLU A 57 3.93 -2.45 27.32
C GLU A 57 4.68 -1.25 26.73
N MET A 58 4.29 -0.77 25.54
CA MET A 58 4.87 0.45 24.97
C MET A 58 4.60 1.65 25.86
N LYS A 59 3.39 1.81 26.41
CA LYS A 59 3.02 2.92 27.28
C LYS A 59 3.75 2.89 28.63
N GLU A 60 3.97 1.71 29.20
CA GLU A 60 4.71 1.52 30.45
C GLU A 60 6.23 1.69 30.26
N ASN A 61 6.77 1.23 29.12
CA ASN A 61 8.19 1.40 28.77
C ASN A 61 8.51 2.80 28.21
N THR A 62 7.48 3.53 27.80
CA THR A 62 7.53 4.94 27.44
C THR A 62 7.52 5.77 28.71
N SER A 63 8.70 5.90 29.35
CA SER A 63 9.05 7.16 30.02
C SER A 63 9.38 8.22 28.95
N VAL A 64 8.53 8.37 27.93
CA VAL A 64 8.59 9.57 27.11
C VAL A 64 8.04 10.65 28.03
N PRO A 65 8.81 11.73 28.30
CA PRO A 65 8.23 12.84 29.03
C PRO A 65 6.99 13.23 28.25
N ALA A 66 5.82 13.07 28.87
CA ALA A 66 4.64 13.75 28.42
C ALA A 66 5.04 15.23 28.49
N VAL A 67 5.45 15.80 27.35
CA VAL A 67 5.88 17.18 27.24
C VAL A 67 4.65 18.03 27.52
N THR A 68 4.41 18.29 28.80
CA THR A 68 3.78 19.52 29.28
C THR A 68 4.84 20.62 29.34
N GLU A 69 5.58 20.80 28.24
CA GLU A 69 6.27 22.06 27.98
C GLU A 69 5.55 22.71 26.82
N LYS A 70 5.07 23.93 27.05
CA LYS A 70 4.54 24.83 26.02
C LYS A 70 5.68 25.32 25.13
N THR A 71 6.44 24.40 24.56
CA THR A 71 7.42 24.70 23.53
C THR A 71 6.63 24.71 22.24
N GLU A 72 6.53 25.87 21.60
CA GLU A 72 5.90 26.03 20.30
C GLU A 72 6.44 24.95 19.35
N LEU A 73 5.62 23.92 19.13
CA LEU A 73 5.92 22.84 18.21
C LEU A 73 5.95 23.46 16.82
N THR A 74 7.14 23.81 16.36
CA THR A 74 7.34 24.30 15.01
C THR A 74 7.35 23.09 14.10
N PHE A 75 6.21 22.80 13.49
CA PHE A 75 6.11 21.81 12.43
C PHE A 75 6.93 22.31 11.24
N VAL A 76 7.93 21.54 10.84
CA VAL A 76 8.63 21.75 9.57
C VAL A 76 7.95 20.86 8.53
N GLU A 77 7.55 21.47 7.43
CA GLU A 77 7.01 20.76 6.29
C GLU A 77 8.11 19.84 5.74
N ILE A 78 7.92 18.52 5.84
CA ILE A 78 8.78 17.57 5.15
C ILE A 78 8.50 17.79 3.66
N PRO A 79 9.52 18.08 2.83
CA PRO A 79 9.35 18.20 1.39
C PRO A 79 8.70 16.92 0.87
N CYS A 80 7.38 16.97 0.68
CA CYS A 80 6.69 15.95 -0.05
C CYS A 80 7.09 16.24 -1.49
N HIS A 81 7.86 15.34 -2.10
CA HIS A 81 7.92 15.26 -3.55
C HIS A 81 6.53 14.85 -4.04
N THR A 82 5.57 15.77 -3.90
CA THR A 82 4.47 15.87 -4.81
C THR A 82 5.16 16.08 -6.14
N SER A 83 5.19 15.02 -6.96
CA SER A 83 5.34 15.22 -8.40
C SER A 83 4.37 16.34 -8.73
N GLU A 84 4.88 17.46 -9.22
CA GLU A 84 4.10 18.64 -9.50
C GLU A 84 2.82 18.21 -10.22
N ARG A 85 1.69 18.17 -9.49
CA ARG A 85 0.39 18.18 -10.12
C ARG A 85 0.16 19.64 -10.46
N THR A 86 0.94 20.09 -11.43
CA THR A 86 0.64 21.27 -12.20
C THR A 86 -0.76 21.01 -12.75
N ASN A 87 -1.70 21.89 -12.43
CA ASN A 87 -2.93 22.05 -13.19
C ASN A 87 -2.59 22.64 -14.58
N THR A 88 -1.77 21.89 -15.31
CA THR A 88 -1.66 21.87 -16.76
C THR A 88 -2.05 20.46 -17.10
N HIS A 89 -3.12 20.32 -17.88
CA HIS A 89 -3.44 19.16 -18.70
C HIS A 89 -2.31 18.12 -18.64
N MET A 90 -2.51 17.05 -17.86
CA MET A 90 -1.58 15.92 -17.79
C MET A 90 -1.53 15.33 -19.20
N ALA A 91 -0.68 15.87 -20.05
CA ALA A 91 -0.28 15.22 -21.27
C ALA A 91 0.49 14.00 -20.79
N SER A 92 -0.18 12.87 -20.79
CA SER A 92 0.49 11.60 -20.58
C SER A 92 1.51 11.48 -21.70
N ASP A 93 2.79 11.76 -21.40
CA ASP A 93 3.93 11.48 -22.28
C ASP A 93 4.13 9.95 -22.47
N LYS A 94 3.11 9.16 -22.17
CA LYS A 94 3.04 7.74 -22.49
C LYS A 94 2.73 7.61 -23.97
N LEU A 95 3.78 7.40 -24.73
CA LEU A 95 3.72 6.93 -26.10
C LEU A 95 2.92 5.62 -26.18
N VAL A 96 1.93 5.58 -27.07
CA VAL A 96 1.07 4.40 -27.28
C VAL A 96 1.38 3.70 -28.60
N ALA A 97 1.83 4.45 -29.60
CA ALA A 97 2.22 3.89 -30.89
C ALA A 97 3.36 4.69 -31.54
N THR A 98 4.19 3.99 -32.30
CA THR A 98 5.27 4.57 -33.11
C THR A 98 5.20 4.02 -34.53
N ILE A 99 5.20 4.92 -35.52
CA ILE A 99 5.27 4.59 -36.95
C ILE A 99 6.66 4.97 -37.45
N ARG A 100 7.40 4.02 -38.03
CA ARG A 100 8.76 4.24 -38.53
C ARG A 100 8.89 3.85 -40.00
N THR A 101 9.61 4.68 -40.75
CA THR A 101 10.09 4.45 -42.11
C THR A 101 11.61 4.63 -42.15
N ALA A 102 12.24 4.49 -43.32
CA ALA A 102 13.68 4.67 -43.47
C ALA A 102 14.16 6.11 -43.14
N THR A 103 13.29 7.10 -43.26
CA THR A 103 13.63 8.53 -43.13
C THR A 103 12.77 9.30 -42.12
N LEU A 104 11.72 8.68 -41.57
CA LEU A 104 10.75 9.35 -40.69
C LEU A 104 10.32 8.45 -39.53
N GLN A 105 10.17 9.05 -38.35
CA GLN A 105 9.52 8.46 -37.19
C GLN A 105 8.40 9.37 -36.71
N ILE A 106 7.23 8.80 -36.44
CA ILE A 106 6.06 9.49 -35.89
C ILE A 106 5.66 8.79 -34.59
N ASP A 107 5.61 9.57 -33.52
CA ASP A 107 5.33 9.11 -32.16
C ASP A 107 3.94 9.62 -31.74
N ILE A 108 3.07 8.71 -31.29
CA ILE A 108 1.65 8.96 -31.01
C ILE A 108 1.35 8.68 -29.53
N SER A 109 0.85 9.71 -28.83
CA SER A 109 0.34 9.60 -27.45
C SER A 109 -1.19 9.39 -27.44
N ASN A 110 -1.74 8.95 -26.31
CA ASN A 110 -3.18 8.78 -26.14
C ASN A 110 -3.96 10.12 -26.10
N GLU A 111 -3.24 11.24 -26.02
CA GLU A 111 -3.80 12.59 -25.93
C GLU A 111 -3.92 13.26 -27.32
N ILE A 112 -3.59 12.55 -28.40
CA ILE A 112 -3.76 13.06 -29.76
C ILE A 112 -5.25 13.30 -30.04
N SER A 113 -5.57 14.45 -30.65
CA SER A 113 -6.95 14.73 -31.05
C SER A 113 -7.34 13.92 -32.29
N ASP A 114 -8.59 13.46 -32.34
CA ASP A 114 -9.14 12.69 -33.47
C ASP A 114 -9.00 13.42 -34.80
N ALA A 115 -9.19 14.75 -34.80
CA ALA A 115 -9.05 15.58 -35.98
C ALA A 115 -7.61 15.60 -36.52
N LEU A 116 -6.62 15.66 -35.63
CA LEU A 116 -5.21 15.64 -36.01
C LEU A 116 -4.80 14.25 -36.50
N LEU A 117 -5.18 13.19 -35.79
CA LEU A 117 -4.93 11.80 -36.17
C LEU A 117 -5.49 11.52 -37.58
N THR A 118 -6.75 11.90 -37.82
CA THR A 118 -7.43 11.70 -39.11
C THR A 118 -6.73 12.46 -40.23
N ARG A 119 -6.29 13.70 -39.96
CA ARG A 119 -5.57 14.51 -40.94
C ARG A 119 -4.23 13.88 -41.30
N ILE A 120 -3.48 13.40 -40.32
CA ILE A 120 -2.20 12.70 -40.56
C ILE A 120 -2.42 11.47 -41.46
N ILE A 121 -3.39 10.62 -41.14
CA ILE A 121 -3.67 9.40 -41.91
C ILE A 121 -4.11 9.74 -43.35
N ARG A 122 -4.95 10.77 -43.53
CA ARG A 122 -5.42 11.19 -44.86
C ARG A 122 -4.28 11.71 -45.73
N GLU A 123 -3.42 12.60 -45.20
CA GLU A 123 -2.30 13.11 -45.99
C GLU A 123 -1.31 11.99 -46.35
N VAL A 124 -1.11 11.01 -45.46
CA VAL A 124 -0.30 9.81 -45.77
C VAL A 124 -0.91 8.96 -46.88
N SER A 125 -2.24 8.89 -47.01
CA SER A 125 -2.88 8.18 -48.14
C SER A 125 -2.72 8.89 -49.49
N HIS A 126 -2.27 10.14 -49.50
CA HIS A 126 -2.05 10.95 -50.71
C HIS A 126 -0.56 11.10 -51.07
N ALA A 127 0.36 10.58 -50.25
CA ALA A 127 1.80 10.52 -50.51
C ALA A 127 2.19 9.18 -51.17
#